data_AF-A0A958XDT6-F1
#
_entry.id   AF-A0A958XDT6-F1
#
_cell.length_a   1.000
_cell.length_b   1.000
_cell.length_c   1.000
_cell.angle_alpha   90.00
_cell.angle_beta   90.00
_cell.angle_gamma   90.00
#
_symmetry.space_group_name_H-M   'P 1'
#
loop_
_entity.id
_entity.type
_entity.pdbx_description
1 polymer ?
#
loop_
_entity_poly.entity_id
_entity_poly.type
_entity_poly.pdbx_seq_one_letter_code
_entity_poly.pdbx_strand_id
1 'polypeptide(L)'
;MINLSQYEAWFVTGSQHLYGPDTLNRVAENAQKIAAALDHSKAIPVGVAFKPVCTTPDAIYRLCQEANASERCIGLITWMHTFSPAKMWINGLKVLQKPMLHLHTQFNRDIPWSEIDMDFMNLNQSAHGGREFGFINTRMDINRKVVVGHWQDEKVQERAGTW
;
A
#
# COMPACT_ATOMS: atom_id res chain seq x y z
N MET A 1 20.93 -11.54 19.34
CA MET A 1 19.63 -11.58 18.63
C MET A 1 19.35 -10.15 18.18
N ILE A 2 19.08 -9.91 16.88
CA ILE A 2 18.80 -8.55 16.39
C ILE A 2 17.43 -8.13 16.95
N ASN A 3 17.34 -6.97 17.61
CA ASN A 3 16.06 -6.45 18.05
C ASN A 3 15.34 -5.78 16.88
N LEU A 4 14.35 -6.47 16.31
CA LEU A 4 13.58 -5.97 15.17
C LEU A 4 12.45 -5.01 15.58
N SER A 5 12.10 -4.95 16.87
CA SER A 5 10.95 -4.15 17.35
C SER A 5 11.14 -2.64 17.22
N GLN A 6 12.36 -2.18 16.93
CA GLN A 6 12.67 -0.76 16.72
C GLN A 6 12.44 -0.30 15.28
N TYR A 7 12.22 -1.23 14.35
CA TYR A 7 12.02 -0.97 12.93
C TYR A 7 10.55 -1.04 12.56
N GLU A 8 10.21 -0.35 11.48
CA GLU A 8 8.87 -0.31 10.93
C GLU A 8 8.90 -0.40 9.39
N ALA A 9 7.90 -1.08 8.83
CA ALA A 9 7.51 -0.95 7.44
C ALA A 9 6.37 0.07 7.34
N TRP A 10 6.42 0.98 6.37
CA TRP A 10 5.35 1.96 6.19
C TRP A 10 4.28 1.42 5.24
N PHE A 11 3.03 1.43 5.68
CA PHE A 11 1.89 1.07 4.87
C PHE A 11 1.37 2.30 4.12
N VAL A 12 1.62 2.33 2.81
CA VAL A 12 1.34 3.46 1.92
C VAL A 12 0.21 3.10 0.97
N THR A 13 -0.87 3.88 1.03
CA THR A 13 -2.05 3.66 0.19
C THR A 13 -2.15 4.69 -0.92
N GLY A 14 -2.26 4.23 -2.16
CA GLY A 14 -2.45 5.08 -3.34
C GLY A 14 -3.92 5.34 -3.67
N SER A 15 -4.22 6.59 -4.03
CA SER A 15 -5.51 7.02 -4.59
C SER A 15 -5.32 8.25 -5.50
N GLN A 16 -6.40 8.99 -5.80
CA GLN A 16 -6.38 10.29 -6.47
C GLN A 16 -7.51 11.20 -5.95
N HIS A 17 -7.32 12.51 -6.04
CA HIS A 17 -8.29 13.50 -5.56
C HIS A 17 -9.64 13.50 -6.28
N LEU A 18 -9.70 13.00 -7.51
CA LEU A 18 -10.92 12.99 -8.32
C LEU A 18 -12.06 12.16 -7.71
N TYR A 19 -11.76 11.29 -6.73
CA TYR A 19 -12.77 10.49 -6.02
C TYR A 19 -13.55 11.24 -4.95
N GLY A 20 -13.16 12.48 -4.63
CA GLY A 20 -13.81 13.29 -3.60
C GLY A 20 -13.45 12.89 -2.16
N PRO A 21 -13.74 13.78 -1.19
CA PRO A 21 -13.29 13.63 0.20
C PRO A 21 -13.91 12.41 0.89
N ASP A 22 -15.19 12.10 0.65
CA ASP A 22 -15.87 10.98 1.31
C ASP A 22 -15.25 9.63 0.92
N THR A 23 -14.94 9.44 -0.36
CA THR A 23 -14.24 8.25 -0.84
C THR A 23 -12.83 8.17 -0.24
N LEU A 24 -12.11 9.29 -0.16
CA LEU A 24 -10.76 9.31 0.42
C LEU A 24 -10.77 9.00 1.92
N ASN A 25 -11.79 9.43 2.66
CA ASN A 25 -11.98 9.05 4.06
C ASN A 25 -12.18 7.54 4.20
N ARG A 26 -13.05 6.94 3.37
CA ARG A 26 -13.26 5.47 3.34
C ARG A 26 -11.98 4.72 2.94
N VAL A 27 -11.18 5.24 2.01
CA VAL A 27 -9.87 4.67 1.66
C VAL A 27 -8.93 4.70 2.87
N ALA A 28 -8.86 5.83 3.58
CA ALA A 28 -8.03 5.98 4.77
C ALA A 28 -8.45 5.03 5.90
N GLU A 29 -9.76 4.90 6.16
CA GLU A 29 -10.30 3.96 7.15
C GLU A 29 -9.92 2.51 6.82
N ASN A 30 -10.07 2.11 5.56
CA ASN A 30 -9.70 0.77 5.11
C ASN A 30 -8.20 0.53 5.24
N ALA A 31 -7.37 1.51 4.84
CA ALA A 31 -5.92 1.43 4.94
C ALA A 31 -5.44 1.33 6.39
N GLN A 32 -6.05 2.07 7.32
CA GLN A 32 -5.76 1.98 8.75
C GLN A 32 -6.08 0.59 9.30
N LYS A 33 -7.23 0.01 8.93
CA LYS A 33 -7.62 -1.35 9.34
C LYS A 33 -6.63 -2.40 8.84
N ILE A 34 -6.22 -2.31 7.57
CA ILE A 34 -5.24 -3.25 7.00
C ILE A 34 -3.87 -3.08 7.68
N ALA A 35 -3.37 -1.85 7.81
CA ALA A 35 -2.10 -1.59 8.47
C ALA A 35 -2.08 -2.13 9.91
N ALA A 36 -3.13 -1.87 10.69
CA ALA A 36 -3.25 -2.39 12.05
C ALA A 36 -3.32 -3.93 12.08
N ALA A 37 -3.98 -4.57 11.13
CA ALA A 37 -4.02 -6.02 11.07
C ALA A 37 -2.66 -6.65 10.73
N LEU A 38 -1.90 -6.02 9.84
CA LEU A 38 -0.53 -6.42 9.52
C LEU A 38 0.41 -6.17 10.72
N ASP A 39 0.26 -5.05 11.42
CA ASP A 39 1.05 -4.71 12.63
C ASP A 39 0.84 -5.73 13.76
N HIS A 40 -0.40 -6.21 13.94
CA HIS A 40 -0.73 -7.24 14.93
C HIS A 40 -0.43 -8.68 14.45
N SER A 41 0.02 -8.86 13.20
CA SER A 41 0.33 -10.19 12.68
C SER A 41 1.61 -10.74 13.29
N LYS A 42 1.53 -11.93 13.89
CA LYS A 42 2.72 -12.63 14.41
C LYS A 42 3.72 -13.02 13.31
N ALA A 43 3.28 -13.02 12.05
CA ALA A 43 4.13 -13.35 10.91
C ALA A 43 5.04 -12.19 10.49
N ILE A 44 4.72 -10.95 10.89
CA ILE A 44 5.49 -9.75 10.52
C ILE A 44 6.35 -9.34 11.73
N PRO A 45 7.69 -9.40 11.63
CA PRO A 45 8.58 -9.25 12.79
C PRO A 45 8.90 -7.80 13.17
N VAL A 46 8.33 -6.82 12.47
CA VAL A 46 8.54 -5.38 12.62
C VAL A 46 7.20 -4.66 12.74
N GLY A 47 7.19 -3.42 13.22
CA GLY A 47 5.97 -2.62 13.22
C GLY A 47 5.48 -2.29 11.80
N VAL A 48 4.18 -2.09 11.62
CA VAL A 48 3.56 -1.63 10.36
C VAL A 48 2.86 -0.29 10.59
N ALA A 49 3.50 0.79 10.16
CA ALA A 49 3.01 2.15 10.38
C ALA A 49 2.14 2.63 9.22
N PHE A 50 0.85 2.90 9.48
CA PHE A 50 -0.02 3.58 8.53
C PHE A 50 0.53 4.97 8.17
N LYS A 51 0.49 5.31 6.87
CA LYS A 51 0.77 6.67 6.38
C LYS A 51 -0.43 7.28 5.67
N PRO A 52 -0.57 8.62 5.67
CA PRO A 52 -1.66 9.31 4.96
C PRO A 52 -1.79 8.86 3.50
N VAL A 53 -3.03 8.80 3.00
CA VAL A 53 -3.33 8.35 1.64
C VAL A 53 -2.69 9.29 0.61
N CYS A 54 -1.90 8.72 -0.29
CA CYS A 54 -1.18 9.45 -1.33
C CYS A 54 -2.09 9.71 -2.54
N THR A 55 -2.27 11.00 -2.86
CA THR A 55 -3.21 11.46 -3.91
C THR A 55 -2.60 12.47 -4.88
N THR A 56 -1.41 13.01 -4.57
CA THR A 56 -0.62 13.88 -5.47
C THR A 56 0.81 13.35 -5.68
N PRO A 57 1.46 13.75 -6.79
CA PRO A 57 2.90 13.49 -6.98
C PRO A 57 3.77 14.03 -5.84
N ASP A 58 3.47 15.24 -5.34
CA ASP A 58 4.25 15.88 -4.27
C ASP A 58 4.12 15.15 -2.94
N ALA A 59 2.93 14.66 -2.60
CA ALA A 59 2.72 13.87 -1.39
C ALA A 59 3.49 12.55 -1.45
N ILE A 60 3.46 11.87 -2.60
CA ILE A 60 4.23 10.62 -2.82
C ILE A 60 5.72 10.90 -2.72
N TYR A 61 6.21 11.95 -3.38
CA TYR A 61 7.61 12.33 -3.36
C TYR A 61 8.11 12.64 -1.94
N ARG A 62 7.39 13.47 -1.18
CA ARG A 62 7.73 13.79 0.21
C ARG A 62 7.75 12.54 1.08
N LEU A 63 6.75 11.67 0.97
CA LEU A 63 6.70 10.42 1.72
C LEU A 63 7.92 9.54 1.43
N CYS A 64 8.35 9.41 0.18
CA CYS A 64 9.56 8.65 -0.17
C CYS A 64 10.83 9.29 0.41
N GLN A 65 10.94 10.63 0.44
CA GLN A 65 12.05 11.32 1.08
C GLN A 65 12.07 11.10 2.60
N GLU A 66 10.91 11.21 3.25
CA GLU A 66 10.75 10.95 4.69
C GLU A 66 11.10 9.49 5.03
N ALA A 67 10.67 8.55 4.19
CA ALA A 67 11.00 7.13 4.34
C ALA A 67 12.52 6.90 4.29
N ASN A 68 13.21 7.54 3.33
CA ASN A 68 14.66 7.45 3.22
C ASN A 68 15.39 8.02 4.43
N ALA A 69 14.92 9.16 4.96
CA ALA A 69 15.53 9.85 6.09
C ALA A 69 15.29 9.14 7.44
N SER A 70 14.25 8.32 7.54
CA SER A 70 13.95 7.57 8.76
C SER A 70 14.86 6.34 8.91
N GLU A 71 15.59 6.29 10.01
CA GLU A 71 16.38 5.11 10.41
C GLU A 71 15.49 3.94 10.86
N ARG A 72 14.27 4.23 11.31
CA ARG A 72 13.28 3.21 11.72
C ARG A 72 12.56 2.60 10.52
N CYS A 73 12.35 3.37 9.46
CA CYS A 73 11.71 2.88 8.24
C CYS A 73 12.68 1.96 7.47
N ILE A 74 12.32 0.68 7.37
CA ILE A 74 13.12 -0.31 6.64
C ILE A 74 12.53 -0.68 5.28
N GLY A 75 11.29 -0.29 4.98
CA GLY A 75 10.65 -0.60 3.71
C GLY A 75 9.25 -0.01 3.59
N LEU A 76 8.73 0.01 2.36
CA LEU A 76 7.36 0.44 2.06
C LEU A 76 6.50 -0.76 1.65
N ILE A 77 5.36 -0.95 2.31
CA ILE A 77 4.27 -1.79 1.84
C ILE A 77 3.28 -0.88 1.11
N THR A 78 3.19 -1.04 -0.20
CA THR A 78 2.35 -0.23 -1.08
C THR A 78 1.09 -0.97 -1.50
N TRP A 79 -0.04 -0.29 -1.43
CA TRP A 79 -1.33 -0.81 -1.87
C TRP A 79 -2.12 0.26 -2.62
N MET A 80 -2.54 -0.04 -3.85
CA MET A 80 -3.40 0.86 -4.62
C MET A 80 -4.86 0.49 -4.34
N HIS A 81 -5.48 1.17 -3.36
CA HIS A 81 -6.88 0.91 -3.00
C HIS A 81 -7.78 1.26 -4.18
N THR A 82 -7.67 2.50 -4.65
CA THR A 82 -8.32 2.99 -5.86
C THR A 82 -7.34 3.03 -7.03
N PHE A 83 -7.78 3.51 -8.19
CA PHE A 83 -6.85 3.83 -9.27
C PHE A 83 -6.03 5.07 -8.90
N SER A 84 -4.72 4.88 -8.72
CA SER A 84 -3.75 5.96 -8.50
C SER A 84 -2.87 6.09 -9.75
N PRO A 85 -3.07 7.12 -10.60
CA PRO A 85 -2.32 7.27 -11.85
C PRO A 85 -0.81 7.12 -11.66
N ALA A 86 -0.22 6.11 -12.31
CA ALA A 86 1.17 5.69 -12.09
C ALA A 86 2.20 6.81 -12.32
N LYS A 87 1.92 7.76 -13.20
CA LYS A 87 2.80 8.92 -13.44
C LYS A 87 3.07 9.74 -12.18
N MET A 88 2.13 9.79 -11.23
CA MET A 88 2.31 10.50 -9.97
C MET A 88 3.41 9.87 -9.10
N TRP A 89 3.65 8.57 -9.26
CA TRP A 89 4.62 7.81 -8.47
C TRP A 89 6.05 7.94 -8.97
N ILE A 90 6.26 8.39 -10.21
CA ILE A 90 7.58 8.37 -10.87
C ILE A 90 8.65 9.08 -10.03
N ASN A 91 8.38 10.30 -9.56
CA ASN A 91 9.40 11.06 -8.83
C ASN A 91 9.68 10.47 -7.45
N GLY A 92 8.67 9.94 -6.75
CA GLY A 92 8.86 9.25 -5.48
C GLY A 92 9.66 7.95 -5.64
N LEU A 93 9.27 7.11 -6.60
CA LEU A 93 9.95 5.84 -6.90
C LEU A 93 11.40 6.06 -7.35
N LYS A 94 11.69 7.13 -8.10
CA LYS A 94 13.07 7.47 -8.51
C LYS A 94 13.99 7.75 -7.34
N VAL A 95 13.49 8.36 -6.27
CA VAL A 95 14.31 8.75 -5.11
C VAL A 95 14.26 7.74 -3.98
N LEU A 96 13.30 6.81 -3.98
CA LEU A 96 13.15 5.81 -2.93
C LEU A 96 14.39 4.90 -2.87
N GLN A 97 15.02 4.85 -1.69
CA GLN A 97 16.20 4.03 -1.39
C GLN A 97 15.87 2.84 -0.49
N LYS A 98 14.62 2.75 0.00
CA LYS A 98 14.14 1.66 0.83
C LYS A 98 13.49 0.57 -0.04
N PRO A 99 13.60 -0.72 0.33
CA PRO A 99 12.92 -1.79 -0.39
C PRO A 99 11.40 -1.61 -0.37
N MET A 100 10.74 -2.14 -1.39
CA MET A 100 9.29 -2.02 -1.54
C MET A 100 8.60 -3.38 -1.75
N LEU A 101 7.49 -3.57 -1.06
CA LEU A 101 6.51 -4.61 -1.31
C LEU A 101 5.26 -3.98 -1.92
N HIS A 102 4.82 -4.53 -3.05
CA HIS A 102 3.52 -4.23 -3.64
C HIS A 102 2.53 -5.30 -3.18
N LEU A 103 1.64 -4.91 -2.26
CA LEU A 103 0.57 -5.76 -1.75
C LEU A 103 -0.65 -5.58 -2.64
N HIS A 104 -0.88 -6.54 -3.53
CA HIS A 104 -2.04 -6.58 -4.40
C HIS A 104 -3.19 -7.31 -3.68
N THR A 105 -3.85 -6.57 -2.79
CA THR A 105 -4.97 -7.00 -1.96
C THR A 105 -6.24 -6.20 -2.27
N GLN A 106 -7.35 -6.59 -1.65
CA GLN A 106 -8.63 -5.88 -1.66
C GLN A 106 -9.21 -5.88 -0.25
N PHE A 107 -9.93 -4.81 0.12
CA PHE A 107 -10.48 -4.69 1.48
C PHE A 107 -11.50 -5.80 1.76
N ASN A 108 -12.49 -5.96 0.89
CA ASN A 108 -13.47 -7.04 0.96
C ASN A 108 -12.87 -8.34 0.40
N ARG A 109 -13.18 -9.47 1.05
CA ARG A 109 -12.82 -10.81 0.56
C ARG A 109 -13.68 -11.22 -0.63
N ASP A 110 -15.00 -11.10 -0.47
CA ASP A 110 -15.99 -11.53 -1.45
C ASP A 110 -16.68 -10.31 -2.08
N ILE A 111 -17.18 -10.49 -3.29
CA ILE A 111 -18.00 -9.48 -3.99
C ILE A 111 -19.41 -9.48 -3.35
N PRO A 112 -19.94 -8.32 -2.91
CA PRO A 112 -21.29 -8.23 -2.37
C PRO A 112 -22.32 -8.23 -3.50
N TRP A 113 -22.61 -9.40 -4.09
CA TRP A 113 -23.39 -9.54 -5.33
C TRP A 113 -24.76 -8.86 -5.33
N SER A 114 -25.44 -8.79 -4.19
CA SER A 114 -26.77 -8.16 -4.06
C SER A 114 -26.73 -6.65 -3.84
N GLU A 115 -25.56 -6.10 -3.46
CA GLU A 115 -25.41 -4.71 -3.00
C GLU A 115 -24.41 -3.91 -3.84
N ILE A 116 -23.64 -4.58 -4.71
CA ILE A 116 -22.60 -3.94 -5.52
C ILE A 116 -23.20 -2.90 -6.47
N ASP A 117 -22.66 -1.69 -6.39
CA ASP A 117 -23.03 -0.54 -7.22
C ASP A 117 -21.78 0.22 -7.70
N MET A 118 -22.00 1.37 -8.36
CA MET A 118 -20.90 2.19 -8.88
C MET A 118 -20.08 2.85 -7.77
N ASP A 119 -20.64 3.13 -6.60
CA ASP A 119 -19.90 3.69 -5.46
C ASP A 119 -18.96 2.65 -4.88
N PHE A 120 -19.41 1.39 -4.77
CA PHE A 120 -18.57 0.26 -4.42
C PHE A 120 -17.42 0.08 -5.42
N MET A 121 -17.72 0.15 -6.72
CA MET A 121 -16.72 -0.04 -7.78
C MET A 121 -15.71 1.10 -7.85
N ASN A 122 -16.12 2.35 -7.61
CA ASN A 122 -15.22 3.50 -7.55
C ASN A 122 -14.27 3.42 -6.35
N LEU A 123 -14.72 2.84 -5.23
CA LEU A 123 -13.90 2.66 -4.04
C LEU A 123 -12.97 1.44 -4.16
N ASN A 124 -13.48 0.26 -4.53
CA ASN A 124 -12.77 -1.02 -4.41
C ASN A 124 -12.25 -1.49 -5.76
N GLN A 125 -11.20 -0.82 -6.25
CA GLN A 125 -10.71 -1.03 -7.62
C GLN A 125 -9.22 -1.35 -7.69
N SER A 126 -8.70 -1.98 -6.64
CA SER A 126 -7.32 -2.44 -6.58
C SER A 126 -6.98 -3.41 -7.71
N ALA A 127 -7.98 -4.14 -8.24
CA ALA A 127 -7.84 -5.08 -9.35
C ALA A 127 -7.15 -4.47 -10.59
N HIS A 128 -7.49 -3.23 -10.96
CA HIS A 128 -6.78 -2.51 -12.04
C HIS A 128 -5.80 -1.46 -11.53
N GLY A 129 -6.05 -0.83 -10.37
CA GLY A 129 -5.11 0.12 -9.77
C GLY A 129 -3.73 -0.50 -9.50
N GLY A 130 -3.69 -1.72 -8.97
CA GLY A 130 -2.46 -2.48 -8.74
C GLY A 130 -1.74 -2.89 -10.03
N ARG A 131 -2.47 -3.09 -11.14
CA ARG A 131 -1.86 -3.43 -12.43
C ARG A 131 -1.15 -2.24 -13.05
N GLU A 132 -1.77 -1.07 -13.00
CA GLU A 132 -1.16 0.20 -13.45
C GLU A 132 0.10 0.54 -12.64
N PHE A 133 0.03 0.41 -11.31
CA PHE A 133 1.22 0.56 -10.46
C PHE A 133 2.28 -0.52 -10.74
N GLY A 134 1.86 -1.75 -11.04
CA GLY A 134 2.75 -2.81 -11.52
C GLY A 134 3.49 -2.42 -12.80
N PHE A 135 2.80 -1.82 -13.78
CA PHE A 135 3.41 -1.37 -15.02
C PHE A 135 4.54 -0.36 -14.76
N ILE A 136 4.29 0.69 -13.97
CA ILE A 136 5.29 1.76 -13.82
C ILE A 136 6.55 1.29 -13.10
N ASN A 137 6.40 0.43 -12.09
CA ASN A 137 7.55 -0.12 -11.39
C ASN A 137 8.38 -1.00 -12.31
N THR A 138 7.77 -1.81 -13.18
CA THR A 138 8.51 -2.60 -14.18
C THR A 138 9.14 -1.72 -15.25
N ARG A 139 8.43 -0.69 -15.73
CA ARG A 139 8.93 0.26 -16.72
C ARG A 139 10.15 1.03 -16.24
N MET A 140 10.22 1.30 -14.94
CA MET A 140 11.33 2.02 -14.28
C MET A 140 12.43 1.11 -13.75
N ASP A 141 12.32 -0.21 -13.95
CA ASP A 141 13.26 -1.21 -13.41
C ASP A 141 13.40 -1.15 -11.87
N ILE A 142 12.26 -0.92 -11.18
CA ILE A 142 12.21 -0.90 -9.72
C ILE A 142 12.06 -2.32 -9.18
N ASN A 143 13.07 -2.76 -8.43
CA ASN A 143 13.03 -3.99 -7.65
C ASN A 143 11.93 -3.91 -6.59
N ARG A 144 11.01 -4.89 -6.62
CA ARG A 144 9.91 -4.98 -5.66
C ARG A 144 9.51 -6.42 -5.41
N LYS A 145 9.08 -6.71 -4.18
CA LYS A 145 8.31 -7.92 -3.89
C LYS A 145 6.86 -7.70 -4.32
N VAL A 146 6.23 -8.70 -4.90
CA VAL A 146 4.78 -8.70 -5.13
C VAL A 146 4.14 -9.83 -4.33
N VAL A 147 3.12 -9.50 -3.55
CA VAL A 147 2.27 -10.45 -2.83
C VAL A 147 0.83 -10.19 -3.24
N VAL A 148 0.12 -11.25 -3.61
CA VAL A 148 -1.27 -11.20 -4.10
C VAL A 148 -2.12 -12.07 -3.18
N GLY A 149 -3.28 -11.55 -2.78
CA GLY A 149 -4.25 -12.25 -1.95
C GLY A 149 -4.94 -11.30 -0.96
N HIS A 150 -5.95 -11.81 -0.26
CA HIS A 150 -6.67 -11.02 0.75
C HIS A 150 -5.78 -10.77 1.97
N TRP A 151 -5.87 -9.58 2.57
CA TRP A 151 -4.97 -9.15 3.64
C TRP A 151 -5.14 -9.93 4.96
N GLN A 152 -6.27 -10.64 5.13
CA GLN A 152 -6.50 -11.53 6.28
C GLN A 152 -5.99 -12.97 6.04
N ASP A 153 -5.55 -13.31 4.83
CA ASP A 153 -5.00 -14.64 4.55
C ASP A 153 -3.62 -14.79 5.23
N GLU A 154 -3.48 -15.81 6.07
CA GLU A 154 -2.24 -16.11 6.80
C GLU A 154 -1.04 -16.26 5.83
N LYS A 155 -1.24 -16.88 4.66
CA LYS A 155 -0.18 -17.04 3.66
C LYS A 155 0.26 -15.70 3.05
N VAL A 156 -0.65 -14.74 2.95
CA VAL A 156 -0.32 -13.38 2.50
C VAL A 156 0.53 -12.68 3.55
N GLN A 157 0.16 -12.80 4.83
CA GLN A 157 0.90 -12.21 5.94
C GLN A 157 2.29 -12.85 6.11
N GLU A 158 2.41 -14.17 6.01
CA GLU A 158 3.69 -14.88 6.02
C GLU A 158 4.62 -14.46 4.88
N ARG A 159 4.07 -14.33 3.66
CA ARG A 159 4.84 -13.85 2.51
C ARG A 159 5.27 -12.40 2.64
N ALA A 160 4.48 -11.58 3.32
CA ALA A 160 4.81 -10.18 3.61
C ALA A 160 5.85 -10.08 4.73
N GLY A 161 5.78 -10.91 5.76
CA GLY A 161 6.76 -10.94 6.85
C GLY A 161 8.08 -11.62 6.51
N THR A 162 8.09 -12.51 5.51
CA THR A 162 9.32 -13.08 4.94
C THR A 162 10.09 -12.06 4.11
N TRP A 163 9.40 -11.10 3.51
CA TRP A 163 10.01 -10.00 2.77
C TRP A 163 10.54 -8.94 3.75
#